data_AF-A0A7X9HHZ5-F1
#
_entry.id   AF-A0A7X9HHZ5-F1
#
_cell.length_a   1.000
_cell.length_b   1.000
_cell.length_c   1.000
_cell.angle_alpha   90.00
_cell.angle_beta   90.00
_cell.angle_gamma   90.00
#
_symmetry.space_group_name_H-M   'P 1'
#
loop_
_entity.id
_entity.type
_entity.pdbx_description
1 polymer ?
#
loop_
_entity_poly.entity_id
_entity_poly.type
_entity_poly.pdbx_seq_one_letter_code
_entity_poly.pdbx_strand_id
1 'polypeptide(L)'
;MNAVVSNAPVILAYLGLALMVGLSGIGSSIGVVMGGNATIGALKKNPDAFGSYMLLSALPGTQGLYGFAGFFIILNKGVITPE
;
A
#
# COMPACT_ATOMS: atom_id res chain seq x y z
N MET A 1 -31.51 17.86 2.97
CA MET A 1 -30.58 17.99 1.83
C MET A 1 -29.29 18.74 2.18
N ASN A 2 -29.31 19.75 3.07
CA ASN A 2 -28.16 20.66 3.29
C ASN A 2 -26.97 20.09 4.09
N ALA A 3 -27.16 19.17 5.02
CA ALA A 3 -26.05 18.65 5.85
C ALA A 3 -25.15 17.62 5.13
N VAL A 4 -25.66 16.97 4.07
CA VAL A 4 -24.85 15.99 3.30
C VAL A 4 -23.97 16.70 2.29
N VAL A 5 -24.46 17.78 1.66
CA VAL A 5 -23.66 18.56 0.70
C VAL A 5 -22.52 19.31 1.40
N SER A 6 -22.72 19.80 2.63
CA SER A 6 -21.65 20.44 3.43
C SER A 6 -20.53 19.45 3.83
N ASN A 7 -20.86 18.18 4.05
CA ASN A 7 -19.90 17.14 4.46
C ASN A 7 -19.40 16.25 3.31
N ALA A 8 -19.96 16.38 2.10
CA ALA A 8 -19.59 15.58 0.95
C ALA A 8 -18.09 15.65 0.61
N PRO A 9 -17.41 16.82 0.67
CA PRO A 9 -15.97 16.90 0.42
C PRO A 9 -15.14 16.07 1.41
N VAL A 10 -15.50 16.13 2.70
CA VAL A 10 -14.83 15.39 3.78
C VAL A 10 -15.01 13.88 3.59
N ILE A 11 -16.23 13.44 3.27
CA ILE A 11 -16.54 12.04 3.01
C ILE A 11 -15.74 11.52 1.82
N LEU A 12 -15.68 12.27 0.72
CA LEU A 12 -14.91 11.91 -0.47
C LEU A 12 -13.39 11.86 -0.18
N ALA A 13 -12.88 12.76 0.65
CA ALA A 13 -11.48 12.76 1.04
C ALA A 13 -11.10 11.49 1.85
N TYR A 14 -11.93 11.09 2.80
CA TYR A 14 -11.73 9.83 3.54
C TYR A 14 -11.91 8.59 2.67
N LEU A 15 -12.83 8.61 1.69
CA LEU A 15 -12.96 7.55 0.71
C LEU A 15 -11.68 7.41 -0.13
N GLY A 16 -11.09 8.53 -0.57
CA GLY A 16 -9.80 8.56 -1.27
C GLY A 16 -8.66 7.97 -0.45
N LEU A 17 -8.58 8.31 0.85
CA LEU A 17 -7.62 7.70 1.79
C LEU A 17 -7.82 6.18 1.92
N ALA A 18 -9.07 5.72 2.07
CA ALA A 18 -9.38 4.31 2.18
C ALA A 18 -8.97 3.55 0.91
N LEU A 19 -9.24 4.12 -0.27
CA LEU A 19 -8.83 3.55 -1.55
C LEU A 19 -7.31 3.52 -1.70
N MET A 20 -6.60 4.60 -1.34
CA MET A 20 -5.14 4.65 -1.39
C MET A 20 -4.51 3.51 -0.57
N VAL A 21 -4.92 3.35 0.69
CA VAL A 21 -4.39 2.30 1.58
C VAL A 21 -4.81 0.91 1.11
N GLY A 22 -6.08 0.74 0.72
CA GLY A 22 -6.61 -0.55 0.29
C GLY A 22 -5.94 -1.05 -1.00
N LEU A 23 -5.91 -0.21 -2.04
CA LEU A 23 -5.34 -0.58 -3.33
C LEU A 23 -3.82 -0.78 -3.27
N SER A 24 -3.10 0.05 -2.49
CA SER A 24 -1.65 -0.13 -2.33
C SER A 24 -1.32 -1.42 -1.57
N GLY A 25 -2.09 -1.77 -0.54
CA GLY A 25 -1.94 -3.02 0.22
C GLY A 25 -2.25 -4.26 -0.63
N ILE A 26 -3.29 -4.20 -1.47
CA ILE A 26 -3.63 -5.27 -2.41
C ILE A 26 -2.51 -5.45 -3.44
N GLY A 27 -2.08 -4.37 -4.11
CA GLY A 27 -1.01 -4.43 -5.11
C GLY A 27 0.31 -4.95 -4.53
N SER A 28 0.64 -4.51 -3.31
CA SER A 28 1.77 -5.00 -2.53
C SER A 28 1.72 -6.51 -2.31
N SER A 29 0.58 -7.02 -1.82
CA SER A 29 0.40 -8.45 -1.52
C SER A 29 0.55 -9.31 -2.78
N ILE A 30 -0.06 -8.88 -3.88
CA ILE A 30 0.03 -9.57 -5.17
C ILE A 30 1.49 -9.60 -5.66
N GLY A 31 2.17 -8.46 -5.64
CA GLY A 31 3.56 -8.36 -6.08
C GLY A 31 4.51 -9.22 -5.24
N VAL A 32 4.36 -9.23 -3.92
CA VAL A 32 5.17 -10.06 -3.01
C VAL A 32 4.95 -11.55 -3.29
N VAL A 33 3.70 -11.98 -3.50
CA VAL A 33 3.40 -13.39 -3.82
C VAL A 33 4.02 -13.80 -5.16
N MET A 34 3.91 -12.96 -6.19
CA MET A 34 4.53 -13.23 -7.50
C MET A 34 6.06 -13.32 -7.39
N GLY A 35 6.70 -12.36 -6.72
CA GLY A 35 8.15 -12.33 -6.50
C GLY A 35 8.65 -13.49 -5.64
N GLY A 36 7.88 -13.89 -4.62
CA GLY A 36 8.17 -15.03 -3.76
C GLY A 36 8.14 -16.35 -4.52
N ASN A 37 7.12 -16.58 -5.34
CA ASN A 37 7.04 -17.78 -6.18
C ASN A 37 8.21 -17.88 -7.16
N ALA A 38 8.58 -16.76 -7.80
CA ALA A 38 9.75 -16.72 -8.68
C ALA A 38 11.06 -17.00 -7.91
N THR A 39 11.20 -16.45 -6.71
CA THR A 39 12.36 -16.66 -5.82
C THR A 39 12.54 -18.12 -5.45
N ILE A 40 11.46 -18.80 -5.04
CA ILE A 40 11.50 -20.23 -4.71
C ILE A 40 11.95 -21.06 -5.92
N GLY A 41 11.49 -20.71 -7.12
CA GLY A 41 11.93 -21.36 -8.36
C GLY A 41 13.42 -21.14 -8.65
N ALA A 42 13.92 -19.91 -8.48
CA ALA A 42 15.32 -19.56 -8.71
C ALA A 42 16.27 -20.21 -7.68
N LEU A 43 15.86 -20.28 -6.42
CA LEU A 43 16.61 -20.92 -5.33
C LEU A 43 16.95 -22.39 -5.60
N LYS A 44 16.09 -23.12 -6.32
CA LYS A 44 16.37 -24.51 -6.71
C LYS A 44 17.60 -24.64 -7.63
N LYS A 45 17.94 -23.59 -8.37
CA LYS A 45 19.10 -23.55 -9.28
C LYS A 45 20.33 -22.93 -8.62
N ASN A 46 20.13 -21.97 -7.73
CA ASN A 46 21.20 -21.26 -7.04
C ASN A 46 20.81 -21.00 -5.57
N PRO A 47 21.06 -21.97 -4.66
CA PRO A 47 20.65 -21.86 -3.26
C PRO A 47 21.43 -20.80 -2.48
N ASP A 48 22.67 -20.50 -2.88
CA ASP A 48 23.56 -19.55 -2.19
C ASP A 48 23.09 -18.10 -2.33
N ALA A 49 22.18 -17.82 -3.28
CA ALA A 49 21.64 -16.48 -3.54
C ALA A 49 20.38 -16.13 -2.71
N PHE A 50 20.09 -16.87 -1.64
CA PHE A 50 18.88 -16.68 -0.81
C PHE A 50 18.64 -15.24 -0.36
N GLY A 51 19.64 -14.58 0.22
CA GLY A 51 19.48 -13.23 0.75
C GLY A 51 19.06 -12.22 -0.33
N SER A 52 19.69 -12.28 -1.50
CA SER A 52 19.37 -11.40 -2.63
C SER A 52 17.97 -11.66 -3.18
N TYR A 53 17.58 -12.92 -3.35
CA TYR A 53 16.24 -13.24 -3.85
C TYR A 53 15.14 -12.92 -2.82
N MET A 54 15.41 -13.13 -1.52
CA MET A 54 14.51 -12.71 -0.45
C MET A 54 14.29 -11.20 -0.48
N LEU A 55 15.35 -10.39 -0.62
CA LEU A 55 15.23 -8.94 -0.72
C LEU A 55 14.41 -8.53 -1.95
N LEU A 56 14.72 -9.10 -3.13
CA LEU A 56 14.00 -8.79 -4.37
C LEU A 56 12.51 -9.16 -4.31
N SER A 57 12.16 -10.29 -3.69
CA SER A 57 10.75 -10.68 -3.50
C SER A 57 10.01 -9.79 -2.49
N ALA A 58 10.72 -9.13 -1.58
CA ALA A 58 10.14 -8.21 -0.61
C ALA A 58 9.95 -6.78 -1.16
N LEU A 59 10.64 -6.39 -2.24
CA LEU A 59 10.54 -5.04 -2.82
C LEU A 59 9.11 -4.59 -3.16
N PRO A 60 8.22 -5.43 -3.72
CA PRO A 60 6.83 -5.03 -3.97
C PRO A 60 6.07 -4.68 -2.68
N GLY A 61 6.52 -5.20 -1.53
CA GLY A 61 6.02 -4.89 -0.19
C GLY A 61 6.04 -3.39 0.14
N THR A 62 6.94 -2.65 -0.49
CA THR A 62 7.06 -1.19 -0.31
C THR A 62 5.82 -0.43 -0.77
N GLN A 63 5.05 -0.96 -1.73
CA GLN A 63 3.82 -0.30 -2.18
C GLN A 63 2.80 -0.20 -1.04
N GLY A 64 2.70 -1.22 -0.19
CA GLY A 64 1.88 -1.18 1.01
C GLY A 64 2.37 -0.10 1.99
N LEU A 65 3.69 -0.04 2.20
CA LEU A 65 4.31 0.97 3.06
C LEU A 65 4.10 2.40 2.55
N TYR A 66 4.13 2.65 1.24
CA TYR A 66 3.89 3.98 0.68
C TYR A 66 2.46 4.46 0.91
N GLY A 67 1.46 3.61 0.69
CA GLY A 67 0.07 3.96 0.99
C GLY A 67 -0.17 4.18 2.49
N PHE A 68 0.44 3.37 3.34
CA PHE A 68 0.38 3.54 4.80
C PHE A 68 1.07 4.82 5.28
N ALA A 69 2.26 5.13 4.76
CA ALA A 69 2.98 6.36 5.07
C ALA A 69 2.18 7.60 4.62
N GLY A 70 1.60 7.56 3.42
CA GLY A 70 0.72 8.63 2.93
C GLY A 70 -0.48 8.87 3.85
N PHE A 71 -1.10 7.80 4.36
CA PHE A 71 -2.19 7.88 5.33
C PHE A 71 -1.76 8.60 6.61
N PHE A 72 -0.62 8.24 7.22
CA PHE A 72 -0.12 8.94 8.41
C PHE A 72 0.25 10.39 8.14
N ILE A 73 0.84 10.70 6.99
CA ILE A 73 1.17 12.08 6.63
C ILE A 73 -0.10 12.94 6.57
N ILE A 74 -1.15 12.45 5.91
CA ILE A 74 -2.41 13.19 5.76
C ILE A 74 -3.11 13.35 7.12
N LEU A 75 -3.16 12.29 7.93
CA LEU A 75 -3.72 12.37 9.28
C LEU A 75 -2.99 13.37 10.18
N ASN A 76 -1.66 13.33 10.20
CA ASN A 76 -0.85 14.22 11.07
C ASN A 76 -0.90 15.68 10.60
N LYS A 77 -1.08 15.94 9.31
CA LYS A 77 -1.22 17.31 8.80
C LYS A 77 -2.58 17.94 9.11
N GLY A 78 -3.60 17.15 9.48
CA GLY A 78 -4.93 17.68 9.78
C GLY A 78 -5.60 18.39 8.61
N VAL A 79 -5.31 17.99 7.37
CA VAL A 79 -5.80 18.67 6.15
C VAL A 79 -7.25 18.32 5.78
N ILE A 80 -7.79 17.25 6.38
CA ILE A 80 -9.19 16.84 6.20
C ILE A 80 -9.93 17.23 7.48
N THR A 81 -10.55 18.39 7.44
CA THR A 81 -11.40 18.91 8.53
C THR A 81 -12.74 19.33 7.94
N PRO A 82 -13.86 19.07 8.64
CA PRO A 82 -15.10 19.79 8.36
C PRO A 82 -14.87 21.27 8.69
N GLU A 83 -15.14 22.17 7.75
CA GLU A 83 -15.31 23.60 8.05
C GLU A 83 -16.58 23.83 8.88
#